data_AF-A0A7K3PWH2-F1
#
_entry.id   AF-A0A7K3PWH2-F1
#
_cell.length_a   1.000
_cell.length_b   1.000
_cell.length_c   1.000
_cell.angle_alpha   90.00
_cell.angle_beta   90.00
_cell.angle_gamma   90.00
#
_symmetry.space_group_name_H-M   'P 1'
#
loop_
_entity.id
_entity.type
_entity.pdbx_description
1 polymer ?
#
loop_
_entity_poly.entity_id
_entity_poly.type
_entity_poly.pdbx_seq_one_letter_code
_entity_poly.pdbx_strand_id
1 'polypeptide(L)'
;MTAKLTTVRSGALTTVQDAGRPGHAHLGVPRSGALDAPAMRLANRLLGNDPGAAVLETTLTGCALRSDRDVTVVVGGAPCPVTVD
;
A
#
# COMPACT_ATOMS: atom_id res chain seq x y z
N MET A 1 -1.78 17.58 -11.36
CA MET A 1 -0.82 16.65 -11.97
C MET A 1 -0.57 15.49 -11.01
N THR A 2 -0.57 14.25 -11.50
CA THR A 2 -0.39 13.01 -10.71
C THR A 2 1.05 12.52 -10.83
N ALA A 3 1.63 11.95 -9.78
CA ALA A 3 2.98 11.37 -9.84
C ALA A 3 2.91 9.96 -10.43
N LYS A 4 3.93 9.54 -11.18
CA LYS A 4 4.08 8.15 -11.61
C LYS A 4 5.13 7.45 -10.77
N LEU A 5 4.77 6.29 -10.23
CA LEU A 5 5.71 5.37 -9.59
C LEU A 5 6.06 4.24 -10.56
N THR A 6 7.34 4.06 -10.81
CA THR A 6 7.89 2.96 -11.61
C THR A 6 8.43 1.89 -10.68
N THR A 7 7.95 0.65 -10.80
CA THR A 7 8.50 -0.49 -10.07
C THR A 7 9.87 -0.85 -10.63
N VAL A 8 10.92 -0.70 -9.82
CA VAL A 8 12.28 -1.14 -10.14
C VAL A 8 12.50 -2.58 -9.66
N ARG A 9 11.91 -2.94 -8.50
CA ARG A 9 11.90 -4.30 -7.96
C ARG A 9 10.59 -4.55 -7.22
N SER A 10 9.90 -5.65 -7.54
CA SER A 10 8.58 -5.98 -6.97
C SER A 10 8.62 -6.56 -5.55
N GLY A 11 9.77 -7.13 -5.14
CA GLY A 11 9.80 -8.00 -3.95
C GLY A 11 9.15 -9.35 -4.19
N ALA A 12 9.01 -10.13 -3.11
CA ALA A 12 8.39 -11.44 -3.13
C ALA A 12 6.90 -11.35 -3.47
N LEU A 13 6.20 -10.38 -2.86
CA LEU A 13 4.81 -10.07 -3.20
C LEU A 13 4.53 -8.62 -2.82
N THR A 14 4.20 -7.79 -3.81
CA THR A 14 3.69 -6.43 -3.60
C THR A 14 2.37 -6.31 -4.34
N THR A 15 1.33 -5.90 -3.63
CA THR A 15 -0.02 -5.77 -4.18
C THR A 15 -0.58 -4.40 -3.87
N VAL A 16 -1.47 -3.89 -4.73
CA VAL A 16 -2.29 -2.74 -4.40
C VAL A 16 -3.43 -3.23 -3.52
N GLN A 17 -3.57 -2.67 -2.32
CA GLN A 17 -4.62 -3.00 -1.37
C GLN A 17 -5.35 -1.74 -0.91
N ASP A 18 -6.64 -1.87 -0.65
CA ASP A 18 -7.51 -0.80 -0.16
C ASP A 18 -8.40 -1.31 1.00
N ALA A 19 -9.53 -0.65 1.26
CA ALA A 19 -10.50 -1.09 2.27
C ALA A 19 -11.22 -2.41 1.94
N GLY A 20 -11.01 -2.96 0.74
CA GLY A 20 -11.63 -4.19 0.27
C GLY A 20 -13.04 -4.00 -0.30
N ARG A 21 -13.75 -5.11 -0.44
CA ARG A 21 -15.06 -5.26 -1.07
C ARG A 21 -16.03 -6.08 -0.20
N PRO A 22 -16.37 -5.62 1.01
CA PRO A 22 -17.32 -6.32 1.87
C PRO A 22 -18.72 -6.45 1.22
N GLY A 23 -19.55 -7.34 1.75
CA GLY A 23 -20.95 -7.52 1.30
C GLY A 23 -21.15 -8.52 0.17
N HIS A 24 -20.10 -8.94 -0.53
CA HIS A 24 -20.20 -9.81 -1.72
C HIS A 24 -19.95 -11.31 -1.43
N ALA A 25 -19.90 -11.71 -0.16
CA ALA A 25 -19.63 -13.10 0.22
C ALA A 25 -20.70 -14.08 -0.31
N HIS A 26 -21.94 -13.63 -0.46
CA HIS A 26 -23.03 -14.40 -1.05
C HIS A 26 -22.81 -14.76 -2.53
N LEU A 27 -21.88 -14.09 -3.21
CA LEU A 27 -21.45 -14.35 -4.58
C LEU A 27 -20.12 -15.12 -4.65
N GLY A 28 -19.59 -15.57 -3.51
CA GLY A 28 -18.27 -16.20 -3.42
C GLY A 28 -17.09 -15.22 -3.56
N VAL A 29 -17.33 -13.92 -3.48
CA VAL A 29 -16.27 -12.90 -3.56
C VAL A 29 -15.72 -12.60 -2.16
N PRO A 30 -14.40 -12.78 -1.93
CA PRO A 30 -13.81 -12.50 -0.62
C PRO A 30 -13.73 -11.00 -0.35
N ARG A 31 -13.68 -10.63 0.94
CA ARG A 31 -13.57 -9.23 1.36
C ARG A 31 -12.33 -8.53 0.80
N SER A 32 -11.22 -9.24 0.60
CA SER A 32 -9.93 -8.66 0.16
C SER A 32 -9.51 -7.46 1.04
N GLY A 33 -8.79 -6.49 0.46
CA GLY A 33 -8.23 -5.35 1.17
C GLY A 33 -6.92 -5.68 1.89
N ALA A 34 -6.34 -4.65 2.50
CA ALA A 34 -5.09 -4.79 3.24
C ALA A 34 -5.22 -5.83 4.36
N LEU A 35 -4.22 -6.69 4.51
CA LEU A 35 -4.15 -7.71 5.55
C LEU A 35 -4.09 -7.05 6.94
N ASP A 36 -3.32 -5.97 7.08
CA ASP A 36 -3.27 -5.11 8.27
C ASP A 36 -3.98 -3.77 8.00
N ALA A 37 -5.31 -3.82 8.06
CA ALA A 37 -6.14 -2.64 7.82
C ALA A 37 -5.90 -1.47 8.82
N PRO A 38 -5.65 -1.70 10.13
CA PRO A 38 -5.21 -0.64 11.03
C PRO A 38 -3.94 0.08 10.59
N ALA A 39 -2.90 -0.65 10.15
CA ALA A 39 -1.65 -0.05 9.66
C ALA A 39 -1.89 0.78 8.38
N MET A 40 -2.65 0.25 7.42
CA MET A 40 -3.05 0.98 6.21
C MET A 40 -3.76 2.31 6.56
N ARG A 41 -4.77 2.26 7.45
CA ARG A 41 -5.51 3.47 7.87
C ARG A 41 -4.62 4.47 8.59
N LEU A 42 -3.63 4.02 9.37
CA LEU A 42 -2.67 4.92 10.01
C LEU A 42 -1.78 5.60 8.96
N ALA A 43 -1.22 4.85 8.02
CA ALA A 43 -0.37 5.39 6.96
C ALA A 43 -1.12 6.44 6.10
N ASN A 44 -2.35 6.13 5.70
CA ASN A 44 -3.20 7.08 4.97
C ASN A 44 -3.50 8.34 5.78
N ARG A 45 -3.86 8.20 7.07
CA ARG A 45 -4.13 9.36 7.93
C ARG A 45 -2.91 10.26 8.12
N LEU A 46 -1.70 9.68 8.22
CA LEU A 46 -0.45 10.46 8.34
C LEU A 46 -0.16 11.30 7.10
N LEU A 47 -0.64 10.88 5.92
CA LEU A 47 -0.56 11.66 4.67
C LEU A 47 -1.78 12.56 4.43
N GLY A 48 -2.80 12.53 5.31
CA GLY A 48 -4.06 13.24 5.11
C GLY A 48 -4.98 12.63 4.04
N ASN A 49 -4.72 11.38 3.62
CA ASN A 49 -5.55 10.67 2.65
C ASN A 49 -6.86 10.16 3.28
N ASP A 50 -7.82 9.81 2.42
CA ASP A 50 -8.96 8.98 2.84
C ASP A 50 -8.46 7.68 3.51
N PRO A 51 -9.01 7.25 4.66
CA PRO A 51 -8.52 6.07 5.37
C PRO A 51 -8.54 4.78 4.55
N GLY A 52 -9.45 4.67 3.58
CA GLY A 52 -9.58 3.53 2.68
C GLY A 52 -8.85 3.68 1.34
N ALA A 53 -8.08 4.76 1.15
CA ALA A 53 -7.30 4.97 -0.07
C ALA A 53 -6.30 3.82 -0.29
N ALA A 54 -6.08 3.46 -1.54
CA ALA A 54 -5.22 2.35 -1.91
C ALA A 54 -3.75 2.60 -1.51
N VAL A 55 -3.10 1.56 -1.01
CA VAL A 55 -1.69 1.52 -0.63
C VAL A 55 -0.99 0.37 -1.36
N LEU A 56 0.33 0.35 -1.29
CA LEU A 56 1.13 -0.83 -1.66
C LEU A 56 1.38 -1.67 -0.41
N GLU A 57 0.85 -2.89 -0.39
CA GLU A 57 1.14 -3.88 0.64
C GLU A 57 2.27 -4.80 0.16
N THR A 58 3.39 -4.80 0.87
CA THR A 58 4.58 -5.62 0.55
C THR A 58 4.74 -6.74 1.56
N THR A 59 5.13 -7.92 1.09
CA THR A 59 5.35 -9.11 1.91
C THR A 59 6.79 -9.62 1.76
N LEU A 60 7.43 -9.96 2.90
CA LEU A 60 8.79 -10.49 3.05
C LEU A 60 9.95 -9.55 2.65
N THR A 61 10.09 -9.20 1.37
CA THR A 61 11.35 -8.61 0.86
C THR A 61 11.23 -7.16 0.40
N GLY A 62 10.06 -6.53 0.59
CA GLY A 62 9.82 -5.12 0.22
C GLY A 62 9.90 -4.86 -1.29
N CYS A 63 9.64 -3.62 -1.71
CA CYS A 63 9.76 -3.20 -3.11
C CYS A 63 10.78 -2.07 -3.27
N ALA A 64 11.18 -1.79 -4.51
CA ALA A 64 11.92 -0.59 -4.88
C ALA A 64 11.13 0.16 -5.96
N LEU A 65 10.88 1.45 -5.71
CA LEU A 65 10.06 2.31 -6.56
C LEU A 65 10.86 3.55 -6.94
N ARG A 66 10.65 4.06 -8.15
CA ARG A 66 11.16 5.34 -8.62
C ARG A 66 10.01 6.26 -8.94
N SER A 67 9.96 7.45 -8.33
CA SER A 67 9.04 8.50 -8.71
C SER A 67 9.61 9.36 -9.85
N ASP A 68 8.74 9.94 -10.66
CA ASP A 68 9.11 10.90 -11.73
C ASP A 68 9.22 12.35 -11.23
N ARG A 69 8.87 12.59 -9.96
CA ARG A 69 8.88 13.87 -9.27
C ARG A 69 8.84 13.68 -7.76
N ASP A 70 8.90 14.77 -7.01
CA ASP A 70 8.80 14.76 -5.55
C ASP A 70 7.47 14.17 -5.08
N VAL A 71 7.55 13.29 -4.08
CA VAL A 71 6.41 12.63 -3.44
C VAL A 71 6.64 12.54 -1.93
N THR A 72 5.56 12.52 -1.14
CA THR A 72 5.61 12.19 0.28
C THR A 72 5.14 10.77 0.48
N VAL A 73 5.92 9.96 1.21
CA VAL A 73 5.63 8.54 1.45
C VAL A 73 5.64 8.27 2.94
N VAL A 74 4.72 7.43 3.39
CA VAL A 74 4.72 6.85 4.75
C VAL A 74 4.82 5.34 4.60
N VAL A 75 5.74 4.73 5.36
CA VAL A 75 5.88 3.27 5.48
C VAL A 75 5.45 2.88 6.90
N GLY A 76 4.55 1.91 6.99
CA GLY A 76 4.04 1.39 8.27
C GLY A 76 3.88 -0.12 8.23
N GLY A 77 3.40 -0.71 9.34
CA GLY A 77 3.27 -2.15 9.50
C GLY A 77 4.52 -2.78 10.11
N ALA A 78 4.98 -3.90 9.55
CA ALA A 78 6.13 -4.63 10.07
C ALA A 78 7.42 -3.78 10.00
N PRO A 79 8.27 -3.79 11.06
CA PRO A 79 9.56 -3.11 11.02
C PRO A 79 10.42 -3.59 9.85
N CYS A 80 10.91 -2.65 9.04
CA CYS A 80 11.78 -2.94 7.90
C CYS A 80 12.76 -1.79 7.67
N PRO A 81 13.93 -2.06 7.06
CA PRO A 81 14.79 -1.00 6.58
C PRO A 81 14.10 -0.21 5.46
N VAL A 82 14.12 1.12 5.57
CA VAL A 82 13.64 2.03 4.52
C VAL A 82 14.79 2.95 4.14
N THR A 83 15.08 3.03 2.84
CA THR A 83 16.16 3.85 2.29
C THR A 83 15.61 4.75 1.19
N VAL A 84 16.16 5.96 1.08
CA VAL A 84 15.93 6.90 -0.03
C VAL A 84 17.31 7.34 -0.50
N ASP A 85 17.52 7.33 -1.82
CA ASP A 85 18.78 7.76 -2.45
C ASP A 85 18.91 9.30 -2.48
#